data_AF-A0AAN4F244-F1
#
_entry.id   AF-A0AAN4F244-F1
#
_cell.length_a   1.000
_cell.length_b   1.000
_cell.length_c   1.000
_cell.angle_alpha   90.00
_cell.angle_beta   90.00
_cell.angle_gamma   90.00
#
_symmetry.space_group_name_H-M   'P 1'
#
loop_
_entity.id
_entity.type
_entity.pdbx_description
1 polymer ?
#
loop_
_entity_poly.entity_id
_entity_poly.type
_entity_poly.pdbx_seq_one_letter_code
_entity_poly.pdbx_strand_id
1 'polypeptide(L)'
;MNSLLPDDIDELKRLLAEQEALNRALLEKLNEREREIDHLQAQLDKLRRMNFGSRSEKVSRRIAKMEADLKQLQKESDTLTGRVDDPAVQRPLRQTRTRKPFPESLPRDEKRLLPAASCCPECGGALSYLGEDAAEQLELMRSAFRVIRTVREKHACTQCDAIVQAPAPSRPIERGIAGPGLLARVLSSKYAEHTPLYRQSEIYGRQGVELSRSLLSGWVDACCRLLSPLEGALQDYVLTDGKLHADDTPVPVLLPGNKKTKTGRLWTYVRDDRNAGSELAPAVWFAYSPDRKGIHPQSHLAGFSGVLQADAYAGFNELYRNGQITEAACWAHARRKIHDVHVRTPSALTEEALKRIGELYAIEAEIRGMPAKRRLAERQQKAKPRLKSLESWLREKVKTL
;
A
#
# COMPACT_ATOMS: atom_id res chain seq x y z
N MET A 1 -5.25 -19.12 -60.74
CA MET A 1 -4.60 -18.65 -59.50
C MET A 1 -3.20 -19.26 -59.48
N ASN A 2 -2.19 -18.55 -59.97
CA ASN A 2 -0.81 -19.04 -59.93
C ASN A 2 -0.33 -18.98 -58.48
N SER A 3 0.10 -20.13 -57.94
CA SER A 3 0.82 -20.20 -56.67
C SER A 3 2.09 -19.36 -56.80
N LEU A 4 2.20 -18.30 -56.00
CA LEU A 4 3.38 -17.43 -55.90
C LEU A 4 4.48 -18.03 -55.00
N LEU A 5 4.30 -19.28 -54.56
CA LEU A 5 5.23 -19.95 -53.67
C LEU A 5 6.03 -21.00 -54.47
N PRO A 6 7.36 -21.06 -54.29
CA PRO A 6 8.19 -22.09 -54.89
C PRO A 6 7.73 -23.50 -54.48
N ASP A 7 7.73 -24.46 -55.40
CA ASP A 7 7.41 -25.86 -55.09
C ASP A 7 8.61 -26.64 -54.50
N ASP A 8 9.81 -26.02 -54.51
CA ASP A 8 10.99 -26.58 -53.87
C ASP A 8 10.95 -26.37 -52.35
N ILE A 9 11.04 -27.48 -51.61
CA ILE A 9 10.95 -27.52 -50.15
C ILE A 9 12.10 -26.75 -49.50
N ASP A 10 13.30 -26.78 -50.09
CA ASP A 10 14.45 -26.10 -49.51
C ASP A 10 14.41 -24.58 -49.78
N GLU A 11 13.89 -24.16 -50.94
CA GLU A 11 13.57 -22.75 -51.22
C GLU A 11 12.46 -22.21 -50.28
N LEU A 12 11.42 -23.01 -50.00
CA LEU A 12 10.37 -22.66 -49.02
C LEU A 12 10.91 -22.52 -47.59
N LYS A 13 11.80 -23.41 -47.16
CA LYS A 13 12.45 -23.30 -45.84
C LYS A 13 13.31 -22.04 -45.74
N ARG A 14 14.00 -21.67 -46.82
CA ARG A 14 14.80 -20.43 -46.87
C ARG A 14 13.92 -19.20 -46.74
N LEU A 15 12.81 -19.15 -47.49
CA LEU A 15 11.83 -18.05 -47.39
C LEU A 15 11.18 -17.96 -46.01
N LEU A 16 10.87 -19.10 -45.38
CA LEU A 16 10.32 -19.12 -44.02
C LEU A 16 11.32 -18.59 -43.00
N ALA A 17 12.60 -18.98 -43.10
CA ALA A 17 13.66 -18.49 -42.22
C ALA A 17 13.88 -16.97 -42.38
N GLU A 18 13.83 -16.46 -43.62
CA GLU A 18 13.94 -15.03 -43.92
C GLU A 18 12.75 -14.23 -43.37
N GLN A 19 11.53 -14.77 -43.51
CA GLN A 19 10.32 -14.17 -42.97
C GLN A 19 10.28 -14.19 -41.43
N GLU A 20 10.77 -15.27 -40.80
CA GLU A 20 10.93 -15.31 -39.34
C GLU A 20 11.95 -14.30 -38.83
N ALA A 21 13.07 -14.12 -39.55
CA ALA A 21 14.07 -13.12 -39.21
C ALA A 21 13.50 -11.70 -39.33
N LEU A 22 12.74 -11.41 -40.39
CA LEU A 22 12.06 -10.13 -40.57
C LEU A 22 11.02 -9.87 -39.48
N ASN A 23 10.22 -10.88 -39.13
CA ASN A 23 9.22 -10.78 -38.06
C ASN A 23 9.86 -10.52 -36.69
N ARG A 24 10.98 -11.18 -36.39
CA ARG A 24 11.73 -10.92 -35.14
C ARG A 24 12.27 -9.48 -35.12
N ALA A 25 12.85 -9.00 -36.21
CA ALA A 25 13.34 -7.63 -36.31
C ALA A 25 12.23 -6.57 -36.18
N LEU A 26 11.05 -6.82 -36.75
CA LEU A 26 9.88 -5.95 -36.61
C LEU A 26 9.32 -5.96 -35.18
N LEU A 27 9.27 -7.12 -34.51
CA LEU A 27 8.86 -7.22 -33.11
C LEU A 27 9.84 -6.52 -32.17
N GLU A 28 11.14 -6.58 -32.44
CA GLU A 28 12.14 -5.81 -31.69
C GLU A 28 11.94 -4.30 -31.85
N LYS A 29 11.73 -3.82 -33.09
CA LYS A 29 11.42 -2.40 -33.34
C LYS A 29 10.12 -1.96 -32.67
N LEU A 30 9.07 -2.79 -32.67
CA LEU A 30 7.82 -2.49 -31.97
C LEU A 30 8.03 -2.41 -30.46
N ASN A 31 8.76 -3.35 -29.87
CA ASN A 31 9.08 -3.31 -28.44
C ASN A 31 9.93 -2.09 -28.07
N GLU A 32 10.86 -1.68 -28.93
CA GLU A 32 11.67 -0.49 -28.71
C GLU A 32 10.82 0.79 -28.77
N ARG A 33 9.88 0.87 -29.71
CA ARG A 33 8.90 1.98 -29.81
C ARG A 33 7.93 2.02 -28.65
N GLU A 34 7.42 0.87 -28.18
CA GLU A 34 6.56 0.80 -26.99
C GLU A 34 7.31 1.27 -25.73
N ARG A 35 8.59 0.88 -25.57
CA ARG A 35 9.43 1.38 -24.47
C ARG A 35 9.66 2.88 -24.55
N GLU A 36 9.82 3.43 -25.75
CA GLU A 36 9.97 4.87 -25.96
C GLU A 36 8.68 5.63 -25.63
N ILE A 37 7.51 5.09 -26.01
CA ILE A 37 6.19 5.63 -25.64
C ILE A 37 6.01 5.62 -24.11
N ASP A 38 6.31 4.51 -23.44
CA ASP A 38 6.23 4.40 -21.98
C ASP A 38 7.17 5.40 -21.29
N HIS A 39 8.38 5.57 -21.85
CA HIS A 39 9.36 6.52 -21.34
C HIS A 39 8.87 7.97 -21.47
N LEU A 40 8.35 8.35 -22.63
CA LEU A 40 7.82 9.69 -22.89
C LEU A 40 6.56 9.98 -22.07
N GLN A 41 5.66 9.01 -21.92
CA GLN A 41 4.48 9.14 -21.05
C GLN A 41 4.88 9.36 -19.59
N ALA A 42 5.87 8.63 -19.09
CA ALA A 42 6.38 8.82 -17.73
C ALA A 42 7.03 10.21 -17.53
N GLN A 43 7.72 10.74 -18.54
CA GLN A 43 8.26 12.10 -18.51
C GLN A 43 7.14 13.16 -18.51
N LEU A 44 6.09 12.94 -19.30
CA LEU A 44 4.96 13.85 -19.42
C LEU A 44 4.14 13.90 -18.13
N ASP A 45 3.91 12.76 -17.49
CA ASP A 45 3.28 12.67 -16.18
C ASP A 45 4.10 13.34 -15.08
N LYS A 46 5.44 13.21 -15.14
CA LYS A 46 6.35 13.92 -14.23
C LYS A 46 6.23 15.43 -14.41
N LEU A 47 6.19 15.93 -15.64
CA LEU A 47 6.02 17.36 -15.92
C LEU A 47 4.64 17.89 -15.52
N ARG A 48 3.58 17.12 -15.76
CA ARG A 48 2.22 17.43 -15.29
C ARG A 48 2.18 17.55 -13.77
N ARG A 49 2.79 16.61 -13.04
CA ARG A 49 2.91 16.65 -11.57
C ARG A 49 3.72 17.85 -11.07
N MET A 50 4.75 18.26 -11.81
CA MET A 50 5.52 19.47 -11.50
C MET A 50 4.75 20.77 -11.74
N ASN A 51 3.75 20.77 -12.64
CA ASN A 51 2.95 21.95 -12.99
C ASN A 51 1.81 22.26 -12.00
N PHE A 52 1.51 21.37 -11.04
CA PHE A 52 0.51 21.60 -10.00
C PHE A 52 0.96 22.58 -8.88
N GLY A 53 2.18 23.15 -8.98
CA GLY A 53 2.73 24.04 -7.94
C GLY A 53 3.01 25.49 -8.37
N SER A 54 3.26 25.77 -9.65
CA SER A 54 3.43 27.15 -10.15
C SER A 54 3.26 27.22 -11.67
N ARG A 55 2.36 28.09 -12.16
CA ARG A 55 2.09 28.29 -13.59
C ARG A 55 3.28 28.98 -14.27
N SER A 56 4.21 28.21 -14.81
CA SER A 56 5.22 28.71 -15.76
C SER A 56 4.77 28.41 -17.19
N GLU A 57 4.50 29.44 -17.98
CA GLU A 57 4.05 29.37 -19.38
C GLU A 57 5.01 28.53 -20.26
N LYS A 58 6.32 28.57 -19.94
CA LYS A 58 7.37 27.83 -20.66
C LYS A 58 7.26 26.31 -20.47
N VAL A 59 6.79 25.86 -19.31
CA VAL A 59 6.53 24.44 -19.03
C VAL A 59 5.27 23.98 -19.75
N SER A 60 4.24 24.82 -19.81
CA SER A 60 2.99 24.52 -20.50
C SER A 60 3.18 24.33 -22.02
N ARG A 61 3.98 25.20 -22.67
CA ARG A 61 4.34 25.03 -24.10
C ARG A 61 5.13 23.74 -24.37
N ARG A 62 5.97 23.32 -23.41
CA ARG A 62 6.77 22.10 -23.52
C ARG A 62 5.93 20.83 -23.34
N ILE A 63 4.90 20.88 -22.50
CA ILE A 63 3.88 19.82 -22.38
C ILE A 63 3.11 19.69 -23.69
N ALA A 64 2.60 20.81 -24.23
CA ALA A 64 1.83 20.80 -25.48
C ALA A 64 2.64 20.22 -26.67
N LYS A 65 3.93 20.56 -26.76
CA LYS A 65 4.82 19.99 -27.78
C LYS A 65 4.99 18.48 -27.62
N MET A 66 5.25 18.00 -26.39
CA MET A 66 5.38 16.56 -26.14
C MET A 66 4.08 15.79 -26.36
N GLU A 67 2.93 16.38 -26.07
CA GLU A 67 1.62 15.77 -26.37
C GLU A 67 1.38 15.62 -27.88
N ALA A 68 1.83 16.60 -28.68
CA ALA A 68 1.79 16.53 -30.13
C ALA A 68 2.73 15.45 -30.68
N ASP A 69 3.96 15.38 -30.17
CA ASP A 69 4.94 14.36 -30.55
C ASP A 69 4.46 12.94 -30.19
N LEU A 70 3.82 12.77 -29.02
CA LEU A 70 3.20 11.49 -28.61
C LEU A 70 2.06 11.07 -29.54
N LYS A 71 1.19 12.02 -29.93
CA LYS A 71 0.11 11.75 -30.87
C LYS A 71 0.64 11.33 -32.24
N GLN A 72 1.71 11.96 -32.72
CA GLN A 72 2.34 11.62 -34.00
C GLN A 72 2.94 10.21 -33.94
N LEU A 73 3.69 9.88 -32.89
CA LEU A 73 4.27 8.54 -32.70
C LEU A 73 3.21 7.45 -32.52
N GLN A 74 2.10 7.75 -31.84
CA GLN A 74 0.96 6.83 -31.74
C GLN A 74 0.31 6.60 -33.10
N LYS A 75 0.11 7.66 -33.90
CA LYS A 75 -0.45 7.52 -35.26
C LYS A 75 0.46 6.71 -36.19
N GLU A 76 1.77 6.88 -36.08
CA GLU A 76 2.75 6.07 -36.82
C GLU A 76 2.75 4.61 -36.35
N SER A 77 2.64 4.37 -35.03
CA SER A 77 2.48 3.03 -34.46
C SER A 77 1.18 2.35 -34.90
N ASP A 78 0.07 3.09 -34.92
CA ASP A 78 -1.23 2.58 -35.36
C ASP A 78 -1.23 2.28 -36.87
N THR A 79 -0.52 3.08 -37.68
CA THR A 79 -0.33 2.82 -39.12
C THR A 79 0.51 1.56 -39.35
N LEU A 80 1.59 1.37 -38.59
CA LEU A 80 2.47 0.19 -38.67
C LEU A 80 1.82 -1.09 -38.13
N THR A 81 0.84 -0.97 -37.23
CA THR A 81 0.10 -2.10 -36.65
C THR A 81 -1.24 -2.37 -37.32
N GLY A 82 -1.58 -1.63 -38.39
CA GLY A 82 -2.83 -1.77 -39.14
C GLY A 82 -4.08 -1.35 -38.37
N ARG A 83 -3.93 -0.55 -37.30
CA ARG A 83 -5.03 -0.01 -36.49
C ARG A 83 -5.60 1.25 -37.12
N VAL A 84 -6.28 1.10 -38.25
CA VAL A 84 -7.27 2.10 -38.67
C VAL A 84 -8.57 1.71 -37.99
N ASP A 85 -9.15 2.61 -37.18
CA ASP A 85 -10.45 2.36 -36.54
C ASP A 85 -11.54 2.31 -37.62
N ASP A 86 -11.82 1.10 -38.11
CA ASP A 86 -12.97 0.79 -38.97
C ASP A 86 -14.12 0.27 -38.10
N PRO A 87 -15.23 1.03 -37.94
CA PRO A 87 -16.36 0.64 -37.09
C PRO A 87 -17.07 -0.65 -37.54
N ALA A 88 -16.81 -1.13 -38.76
CA ALA A 88 -17.46 -2.31 -39.33
C ALA A 88 -16.74 -3.64 -39.00
N VAL A 89 -15.52 -3.61 -38.46
CA VAL A 89 -14.74 -4.82 -38.19
C VAL A 89 -14.90 -5.25 -36.73
N GLN A 90 -15.63 -6.35 -36.49
CA GLN A 90 -15.65 -7.00 -35.18
C GLN A 90 -14.22 -7.44 -34.81
N ARG A 91 -13.63 -6.75 -33.83
CA ARG A 91 -12.31 -7.09 -33.30
C ARG A 91 -12.35 -8.49 -32.67
N PRO A 92 -11.38 -9.37 -32.95
CA PRO A 92 -11.19 -10.57 -32.15
C PRO A 92 -10.97 -10.14 -30.70
N LEU A 93 -11.73 -10.71 -29.77
CA LEU A 93 -11.48 -10.58 -28.33
C LEU A 93 -9.99 -10.81 -28.11
N ARG A 94 -9.31 -9.80 -27.55
CA ARG A 94 -7.88 -9.87 -27.19
C ARG A 94 -7.65 -11.20 -26.51
N GLN A 95 -6.93 -12.13 -27.16
CA GLN A 95 -6.70 -13.47 -26.63
C GLN A 95 -6.10 -13.30 -25.23
N THR A 96 -6.91 -13.59 -24.21
CA THR A 96 -6.44 -13.61 -22.84
C THR A 96 -5.34 -14.65 -22.80
N ARG A 97 -4.10 -14.23 -22.53
CA ARG A 97 -2.98 -15.13 -22.27
C ARG A 97 -3.49 -16.25 -21.36
N THR A 98 -3.52 -17.47 -21.86
CA THR A 98 -3.98 -18.64 -21.13
C THR A 98 -3.13 -18.75 -19.88
N ARG A 99 -3.78 -18.75 -18.71
CA ARG A 99 -3.07 -18.86 -17.44
C ARG A 99 -2.35 -20.20 -17.41
N LYS A 100 -1.05 -20.19 -17.06
CA LYS A 100 -0.31 -21.43 -16.84
C LYS A 100 -1.03 -22.21 -15.72
N PRO A 101 -1.39 -23.49 -15.95
CA PRO A 101 -2.01 -24.30 -14.91
C PRO A 101 -1.05 -24.45 -13.72
N PHE A 102 -1.59 -24.70 -12.54
CA PHE A 102 -0.76 -25.01 -11.38
C PHE A 102 -0.05 -26.36 -11.57
N PRO A 103 1.15 -26.55 -10.98
CA PRO A 103 1.86 -27.81 -11.06
C PRO A 103 0.99 -28.99 -10.65
N GLU A 104 1.05 -30.09 -11.41
CA GLU A 104 0.31 -31.32 -11.09
C GLU A 104 0.75 -31.94 -9.76
N SER A 105 2.02 -31.73 -9.38
CA SER A 105 2.60 -32.18 -8.11
C SER A 105 1.97 -31.55 -6.86
N LEU A 106 1.26 -30.42 -6.99
CA LEU A 106 0.58 -29.82 -5.84
C LEU A 106 -0.70 -30.60 -5.49
N PRO A 107 -0.92 -30.91 -4.20
CA PRO A 107 -2.14 -31.58 -3.77
C PRO A 107 -3.37 -30.71 -4.06
N ARG A 108 -4.44 -31.34 -4.57
CA ARG A 108 -5.71 -30.69 -4.90
C ARG A 108 -6.77 -31.08 -3.87
N ASP A 109 -7.29 -30.08 -3.17
CA ASP A 109 -8.45 -30.25 -2.29
C ASP A 109 -9.69 -29.82 -3.09
N GLU A 110 -10.47 -30.81 -3.54
CA GLU A 110 -11.66 -30.58 -4.34
C GLU A 110 -12.88 -30.26 -3.46
N LYS A 111 -13.64 -29.24 -3.84
CA LYS A 111 -14.91 -28.86 -3.21
C LYS A 111 -15.99 -28.81 -4.27
N ARG A 112 -16.93 -29.75 -4.20
CA ARG A 112 -18.12 -29.79 -5.08
C ARG A 112 -19.24 -28.99 -4.46
N LEU A 113 -19.83 -28.10 -5.26
CA LEU A 113 -20.96 -27.26 -4.89
C LEU A 113 -22.15 -27.63 -5.77
N LEU A 114 -23.20 -28.14 -5.12
CA LEU A 114 -24.48 -28.44 -5.72
C LEU A 114 -25.38 -27.19 -5.71
N PRO A 115 -26.35 -27.09 -6.64
CA PRO A 115 -27.43 -26.12 -6.51
C PRO A 115 -28.06 -26.14 -5.12
N ALA A 116 -28.32 -24.96 -4.54
CA ALA A 116 -28.91 -24.86 -3.20
C ALA A 116 -30.38 -25.35 -3.18
N ALA A 117 -31.08 -25.22 -4.30
CA ALA A 117 -32.45 -25.70 -4.46
C ALA A 117 -32.45 -27.14 -4.99
N SER A 118 -33.30 -27.99 -4.41
CA SER A 118 -33.53 -29.37 -4.87
C SER A 118 -34.47 -29.47 -6.09
N CYS A 119 -35.09 -28.36 -6.48
CA CYS A 119 -36.00 -28.25 -7.62
C CYS A 119 -35.76 -26.91 -8.35
N CYS A 120 -36.31 -26.78 -9.56
CA CYS A 120 -36.17 -25.56 -10.35
C CYS A 120 -36.80 -24.37 -9.60
N PRO A 121 -36.05 -23.28 -9.36
CA PRO A 121 -36.57 -22.10 -8.65
C PRO A 121 -37.62 -21.33 -9.48
N GLU A 122 -37.73 -21.58 -10.78
CA GLU A 122 -38.68 -20.90 -11.66
C GLU A 122 -40.02 -21.63 -11.78
N CYS A 123 -40.01 -22.97 -11.90
CA CYS A 123 -41.23 -23.75 -12.17
C CYS A 123 -41.48 -24.92 -11.21
N GLY A 124 -40.55 -25.21 -10.28
CA GLY A 124 -40.65 -26.35 -9.36
C GLY A 124 -40.33 -27.71 -9.97
N GLY A 125 -40.00 -27.79 -11.27
CA GLY A 125 -39.65 -29.03 -11.96
C GLY A 125 -38.35 -29.68 -11.46
N ALA A 126 -38.19 -30.97 -11.75
CA ALA A 126 -37.00 -31.74 -11.36
C ALA A 126 -35.74 -31.26 -12.11
N LEU A 127 -34.60 -31.33 -11.41
CA LEU A 127 -33.29 -30.92 -11.92
C LEU A 127 -32.47 -32.14 -12.35
N SER A 128 -31.86 -32.07 -13.53
CA SER A 128 -30.94 -33.09 -14.06
C SER A 128 -29.55 -32.50 -14.29
N TYR A 129 -28.51 -33.28 -14.02
CA TYR A 129 -27.12 -32.87 -14.26
C TYR A 129 -26.89 -32.49 -15.73
N LEU A 130 -26.28 -31.32 -15.94
CA LEU A 130 -25.94 -30.78 -17.26
C LEU A 130 -24.42 -30.73 -17.49
N GLY A 131 -23.66 -30.39 -16.45
CA GLY A 131 -22.21 -30.22 -16.55
C GLY A 131 -21.62 -29.56 -15.31
N GLU A 132 -20.35 -29.14 -15.38
CA GLU A 132 -19.68 -28.50 -14.25
C GLU A 132 -18.78 -27.33 -14.69
N ASP A 133 -18.64 -26.31 -13.84
CA ASP A 133 -17.56 -25.33 -13.96
C ASP A 133 -16.55 -25.56 -12.84
N ALA A 134 -15.27 -25.69 -13.19
CA ALA A 134 -14.19 -25.80 -12.22
C ALA A 134 -13.34 -24.53 -12.18
N ALA A 135 -12.91 -24.14 -10.98
CA ALA A 135 -11.95 -23.08 -10.81
C ALA A 135 -10.94 -23.43 -9.70
N GLU A 136 -9.66 -23.21 -9.98
CA GLU A 136 -8.56 -23.49 -9.06
C GLU A 136 -8.04 -22.21 -8.40
N GLN A 137 -7.65 -22.32 -7.13
CA GLN A 137 -6.94 -21.29 -6.36
C GLN A 137 -5.77 -21.90 -5.60
N LEU A 138 -4.65 -21.19 -5.57
CA LEU A 138 -3.48 -21.55 -4.79
C LEU A 138 -3.63 -21.06 -3.35
N GLU A 139 -3.50 -21.96 -2.40
CA GLU A 139 -3.63 -21.71 -0.97
C GLU A 139 -2.38 -22.16 -0.23
N LEU A 140 -2.08 -21.52 0.91
CA LEU A 140 -1.01 -21.94 1.80
C LEU A 140 -1.61 -22.40 3.13
N MET A 141 -1.58 -23.71 3.38
CA MET A 141 -2.12 -24.33 4.59
C MET A 141 -0.98 -24.96 5.39
N ARG A 142 -0.78 -24.53 6.64
CA ARG A 142 0.29 -25.06 7.53
C ARG A 142 1.67 -25.10 6.83
N SER A 143 2.00 -24.03 6.11
CA SER A 143 3.24 -23.87 5.32
C SER A 143 3.39 -24.77 4.09
N ALA A 144 2.36 -25.50 3.68
CA ALA A 144 2.35 -26.29 2.46
C ALA A 144 1.40 -25.67 1.41
N PHE A 145 1.86 -25.60 0.16
CA PHE A 145 1.03 -25.15 -0.95
C PHE A 145 0.02 -26.23 -1.34
N ARG A 146 -1.21 -25.79 -1.59
CA ARG A 146 -2.30 -26.62 -2.07
C ARG A 146 -3.10 -25.89 -3.13
N VAL A 147 -3.76 -26.66 -3.99
CA VAL A 147 -4.71 -26.13 -4.97
C VAL A 147 -6.12 -26.44 -4.47
N ILE A 148 -6.91 -25.41 -4.19
CA ILE A 148 -8.33 -25.58 -3.89
C ILE A 148 -9.08 -25.58 -5.22
N ARG A 149 -9.61 -26.74 -5.62
CA ARG A 149 -10.39 -26.91 -6.85
C ARG A 149 -11.88 -26.83 -6.49
N THR A 150 -12.53 -25.71 -6.81
CA THR A 150 -13.96 -25.55 -6.60
C THR A 150 -14.70 -25.96 -7.88
N VAL A 151 -15.53 -26.99 -7.79
CA VAL A 151 -16.36 -27.52 -8.87
C VAL A 151 -17.81 -27.17 -8.58
N ARG A 152 -18.48 -26.50 -9.52
CA ARG A 152 -19.88 -26.08 -9.39
C ARG A 152 -20.72 -26.79 -10.43
N GLU A 153 -21.59 -27.68 -9.98
CA GLU A 153 -22.44 -28.45 -10.88
C GLU A 153 -23.58 -27.58 -11.43
N LYS A 154 -23.75 -27.67 -12.75
CA LYS A 154 -24.88 -27.11 -13.50
C LYS A 154 -25.92 -28.19 -13.64
N HIS A 155 -27.15 -27.85 -13.27
CA HIS A 155 -28.31 -28.70 -13.45
C HIS A 155 -29.31 -27.96 -14.33
N ALA A 156 -29.93 -28.66 -15.28
CA ALA A 156 -31.00 -28.12 -16.12
C ALA A 156 -32.35 -28.59 -15.58
N CYS A 157 -33.36 -27.72 -15.62
CA CYS A 157 -34.73 -28.12 -15.35
C CYS A 157 -35.28 -28.97 -16.49
N THR A 158 -35.89 -30.10 -16.14
CA THR A 158 -36.53 -31.03 -17.10
C THR A 158 -37.83 -30.50 -17.73
N GLN A 159 -38.35 -29.34 -17.29
CA GLN A 159 -39.61 -28.77 -17.77
C GLN A 159 -39.46 -27.45 -18.52
N CYS A 160 -38.61 -26.55 -18.04
CA CYS A 160 -38.44 -25.21 -18.63
C CYS A 160 -37.00 -24.91 -19.10
N ASP A 161 -36.11 -25.90 -19.07
CA ASP A 161 -34.70 -25.79 -19.48
C ASP A 161 -33.85 -24.75 -18.71
N ALA A 162 -34.37 -24.18 -17.62
CA ALA A 162 -33.64 -23.26 -16.77
C ALA A 162 -32.39 -23.91 -16.15
N ILE A 163 -31.23 -23.25 -16.24
CA ILE A 163 -29.97 -23.74 -15.67
C ILE A 163 -29.83 -23.22 -14.24
N VAL A 164 -29.72 -24.15 -13.30
CA VAL A 164 -29.49 -23.90 -11.88
C VAL A 164 -28.08 -24.32 -11.51
N GLN A 165 -27.32 -23.43 -10.88
CA GLN A 165 -25.95 -23.67 -10.44
C GLN A 165 -25.70 -22.92 -9.12
N ALA A 166 -24.86 -23.46 -8.25
CA ALA A 166 -24.37 -22.71 -7.09
C ALA A 166 -23.62 -21.42 -7.51
N PRO A 167 -23.81 -20.30 -6.81
CA PRO A 167 -23.03 -19.09 -7.06
C PRO A 167 -21.54 -19.34 -6.83
N ALA A 168 -20.69 -18.63 -7.57
CA ALA A 168 -19.24 -18.73 -7.37
C ALA A 168 -18.88 -18.18 -5.97
N PRO A 169 -18.07 -18.89 -5.17
CA PRO A 169 -17.60 -18.36 -3.90
C PRO A 169 -16.87 -17.03 -4.08
N SER A 170 -17.10 -16.10 -3.16
CA SER A 170 -16.39 -14.83 -3.12
C SER A 170 -14.88 -15.04 -2.95
N ARG A 171 -14.08 -14.18 -3.57
CA ARG A 171 -12.62 -14.21 -3.47
C ARG A 171 -12.12 -12.85 -2.99
N PRO A 172 -11.02 -12.79 -2.22
CA PRO A 172 -10.42 -11.51 -1.85
C PRO A 172 -10.05 -10.66 -3.07
N ILE A 173 -9.47 -11.30 -4.10
CA ILE A 173 -9.13 -10.66 -5.37
C ILE A 173 -9.98 -11.32 -6.46
N GLU A 174 -10.84 -10.52 -7.12
CA GLU A 174 -11.66 -11.01 -8.22
C GLU A 174 -10.80 -11.61 -9.34
N ARG A 175 -11.21 -12.79 -9.80
CA ARG A 175 -10.46 -13.59 -10.79
C ARG A 175 -9.01 -13.87 -10.37
N GLY A 176 -8.62 -13.59 -9.13
CA GLY A 176 -7.31 -13.86 -8.57
C GLY A 176 -7.07 -15.35 -8.42
N ILE A 177 -5.79 -15.72 -8.45
CA ILE A 177 -5.36 -17.11 -8.29
C ILE A 177 -4.99 -17.45 -6.85
N ALA A 178 -4.80 -16.47 -5.97
CA ALA A 178 -4.44 -16.70 -4.57
C ALA A 178 -5.69 -16.83 -3.69
N GLY A 179 -5.65 -17.78 -2.75
CA GLY A 179 -6.57 -17.89 -1.63
C GLY A 179 -6.21 -16.92 -0.50
N PRO A 180 -7.14 -16.70 0.46
CA PRO A 180 -6.95 -15.76 1.57
C PRO A 180 -5.75 -16.10 2.47
N GLY A 181 -5.46 -17.39 2.72
CA GLY A 181 -4.34 -17.79 3.57
C GLY A 181 -2.98 -17.45 2.95
N LEU A 182 -2.82 -17.67 1.64
CA LEU A 182 -1.64 -17.24 0.90
C LEU A 182 -1.46 -15.72 0.92
N LEU A 183 -2.54 -14.97 0.69
CA LEU A 183 -2.49 -13.50 0.75
C LEU A 183 -2.07 -13.00 2.13
N ALA A 184 -2.66 -13.57 3.20
CA ALA A 184 -2.28 -13.27 4.58
C ALA A 184 -0.79 -13.58 4.83
N ARG A 185 -0.29 -14.74 4.38
CA ARG A 185 1.14 -15.08 4.52
C ARG A 185 2.03 -14.05 3.82
N VAL A 186 1.72 -13.66 2.59
CA VAL A 186 2.54 -12.69 1.82
C VAL A 186 2.67 -11.36 2.58
N LEU A 187 1.56 -10.86 3.13
CA LEU A 187 1.53 -9.62 3.91
C LEU A 187 2.28 -9.75 5.23
N SER A 188 1.98 -10.77 6.04
CA SER A 188 2.63 -10.99 7.34
C SER A 188 4.13 -11.20 7.17
N SER A 189 4.56 -12.01 6.20
CA SER A 189 5.99 -12.18 5.91
C SER A 189 6.65 -10.88 5.47
N LYS A 190 5.97 -10.04 4.69
CA LYS A 190 6.54 -8.76 4.22
C LYS A 190 6.69 -7.75 5.35
N TYR A 191 5.65 -7.57 6.16
CA TYR A 191 5.54 -6.45 7.08
C TYR A 191 5.89 -6.81 8.52
N ALA A 192 5.50 -8.00 9.00
CA ALA A 192 5.80 -8.43 10.36
C ALA A 192 7.15 -9.17 10.46
N GLU A 193 7.50 -9.96 9.44
CA GLU A 193 8.73 -10.77 9.42
C GLU A 193 9.86 -10.15 8.58
N HIS A 194 9.65 -8.95 8.04
CA HIS A 194 10.63 -8.23 7.22
C HIS A 194 11.21 -9.02 6.03
N THR A 195 10.45 -9.97 5.46
CA THR A 195 10.86 -10.78 4.32
C THR A 195 10.41 -10.12 3.01
N PRO A 196 11.35 -9.54 2.22
CA PRO A 196 10.99 -8.81 1.00
C PRO A 196 10.42 -9.75 -0.07
N LEU A 197 9.59 -9.20 -0.97
CA LEU A 197 8.84 -9.99 -1.97
C LEU A 197 9.73 -10.83 -2.91
N TYR A 198 10.95 -10.39 -3.21
CA TYR A 198 11.89 -11.19 -4.00
C TYR A 198 12.31 -12.46 -3.25
N ARG A 199 12.56 -12.35 -1.94
CA ARG A 199 12.93 -13.48 -1.09
C ARG A 199 11.75 -14.43 -0.92
N GLN A 200 10.52 -13.89 -0.79
CA GLN A 200 9.31 -14.72 -0.77
C GLN A 200 9.16 -15.51 -2.08
N SER A 201 9.33 -14.86 -3.23
CA SER A 201 9.31 -15.49 -4.56
C SER A 201 10.30 -16.66 -4.66
N GLU A 202 11.54 -16.48 -4.19
CA GLU A 202 12.54 -17.56 -4.15
C GLU A 202 12.17 -18.69 -3.19
N ILE A 203 11.65 -18.37 -2.00
CA ILE A 203 11.19 -19.37 -1.02
C ILE A 203 10.07 -20.23 -1.60
N TYR A 204 9.10 -19.62 -2.28
CA TYR A 204 7.99 -20.33 -2.91
C TYR A 204 8.46 -21.16 -4.11
N GLY A 205 9.44 -20.64 -4.88
CA GLY A 205 10.07 -21.37 -5.97
C GLY A 205 10.73 -22.69 -5.50
N ARG A 206 11.38 -22.68 -4.33
CA ARG A 206 11.94 -23.91 -3.71
C ARG A 206 10.88 -24.94 -3.32
N GLN A 207 9.61 -24.53 -3.20
CA GLN A 207 8.46 -25.41 -2.96
C GLN A 207 7.73 -25.77 -4.26
N GLY A 208 8.32 -25.47 -5.42
CA GLY A 208 7.73 -25.76 -6.73
C GLY A 208 6.69 -24.75 -7.20
N VAL A 209 6.55 -23.60 -6.53
CA VAL A 209 5.58 -22.56 -6.88
C VAL A 209 6.26 -21.29 -7.37
N GLU A 210 6.17 -21.06 -8.68
CA GLU A 210 6.73 -19.87 -9.33
C GLU A 210 5.78 -18.66 -9.22
N LEU A 211 6.05 -17.75 -8.29
CA LEU A 211 5.31 -16.49 -8.14
C LEU A 211 6.25 -15.32 -8.41
N SER A 212 5.96 -14.51 -9.43
CA SER A 212 6.81 -13.36 -9.76
C SER A 212 6.68 -12.23 -8.73
N ARG A 213 7.72 -11.40 -8.60
CA ARG A 213 7.71 -10.22 -7.72
C ARG A 213 6.59 -9.23 -8.08
N SER A 214 6.30 -9.06 -9.37
CA SER A 214 5.24 -8.17 -9.85
C SER A 214 3.86 -8.69 -9.43
N LEU A 215 3.63 -10.00 -9.52
CA LEU A 215 2.40 -10.63 -9.07
C LEU A 215 2.20 -10.44 -7.56
N LEU A 216 3.21 -10.76 -6.76
CA LEU A 216 3.18 -10.56 -5.31
C LEU A 216 2.94 -9.08 -4.95
N SER A 217 3.56 -8.15 -5.66
CA SER A 217 3.35 -6.71 -5.45
C SER A 217 1.92 -6.30 -5.78
N GLY A 218 1.33 -6.85 -6.85
CA GLY A 218 -0.07 -6.61 -7.20
C GLY A 218 -1.05 -7.16 -6.16
N TRP A 219 -0.71 -8.31 -5.54
CA TRP A 219 -1.50 -8.83 -4.41
C TRP A 219 -1.43 -7.96 -3.17
N VAL A 220 -0.23 -7.48 -2.82
CA VAL A 220 -0.07 -6.52 -1.71
C VAL A 220 -0.94 -5.29 -1.94
N ASP A 221 -0.87 -4.68 -3.12
CA ASP A 221 -1.68 -3.52 -3.49
C ASP A 221 -3.19 -3.79 -3.44
N ALA A 222 -3.65 -4.93 -3.97
CA ALA A 222 -5.04 -5.33 -3.86
C ALA A 222 -5.50 -5.53 -2.41
N CYS A 223 -4.66 -6.13 -1.56
CA CYS A 223 -4.98 -6.30 -0.15
C CYS A 223 -5.02 -4.97 0.61
N CYS A 224 -4.13 -4.03 0.29
CA CYS A 224 -4.18 -2.68 0.87
C CYS A 224 -5.53 -2.02 0.60
N ARG A 225 -6.08 -2.13 -0.62
CA ARG A 225 -7.42 -1.62 -0.95
C ARG A 225 -8.53 -2.30 -0.16
N LEU A 226 -8.45 -3.62 0.03
CA LEU A 226 -9.42 -4.37 0.83
C LEU A 226 -9.38 -3.96 2.32
N LEU A 227 -8.21 -3.56 2.81
CA LEU A 227 -8.01 -3.14 4.20
C LEU A 227 -8.31 -1.65 4.44
N SER A 228 -8.49 -0.83 3.39
CA SER A 228 -8.78 0.60 3.52
C SER A 228 -9.98 0.94 4.43
N PRO A 229 -11.10 0.19 4.44
CA PRO A 229 -12.18 0.45 5.39
C PRO A 229 -11.75 0.26 6.86
N LEU A 230 -10.85 -0.69 7.14
CA LEU A 230 -10.31 -0.90 8.49
C LEU A 230 -9.33 0.22 8.87
N GLU A 231 -8.53 0.69 7.93
CA GLU A 231 -7.67 1.88 8.13
C GLU A 231 -8.52 3.11 8.46
N GLY A 232 -9.62 3.35 7.74
CA GLY A 232 -10.54 4.46 8.01
C GLY A 232 -11.16 4.36 9.40
N ALA A 233 -11.68 3.18 9.77
CA ALA A 233 -12.23 2.96 11.12
C ALA A 233 -11.18 3.16 12.23
N LEU A 234 -9.93 2.74 11.99
CA LEU A 234 -8.81 2.96 12.91
C LEU A 234 -8.44 4.44 13.03
N GLN A 235 -8.44 5.17 11.91
CA GLN A 235 -8.21 6.61 11.87
C GLN A 235 -9.28 7.33 12.71
N ASP A 236 -10.57 7.05 12.48
CA ASP A 236 -11.67 7.66 13.22
C ASP A 236 -11.58 7.39 14.72
N TYR A 237 -11.23 6.15 15.10
CA TYR A 237 -11.03 5.78 16.50
C TYR A 237 -9.83 6.51 17.14
N VAL A 238 -8.70 6.60 16.44
CA VAL A 238 -7.51 7.29 16.94
C VAL A 238 -7.77 8.79 17.09
N LEU A 239 -8.46 9.41 16.13
CA LEU A 239 -8.75 10.84 16.06
C LEU A 239 -10.01 11.26 16.82
N THR A 240 -10.64 10.37 17.58
CA THR A 240 -11.72 10.75 18.49
C THR A 240 -11.18 11.70 19.57
N ASP A 241 -11.96 12.74 19.90
CA ASP A 241 -11.59 13.78 20.86
C ASP A 241 -10.99 13.23 22.16
N GLY A 242 -10.02 13.98 22.72
CA GLY A 242 -9.34 13.61 23.96
C GLY A 242 -7.87 13.97 23.95
N LYS A 243 -6.99 13.00 24.16
CA LYS A 243 -5.53 13.18 24.11
C LYS A 243 -4.94 12.33 23.00
N LEU A 244 -4.09 12.93 22.19
CA LEU A 244 -3.38 12.28 21.10
C LEU A 244 -1.89 12.56 21.21
N HIS A 245 -1.06 11.54 21.00
CA HIS A 245 0.37 11.74 20.80
C HIS A 245 0.67 11.86 19.31
N ALA A 246 1.57 12.76 18.93
CA ALA A 246 2.05 12.86 17.56
C ALA A 246 3.58 12.88 17.49
N ASP A 247 4.13 12.17 16.52
CA ASP A 247 5.55 12.17 16.16
C ASP A 247 5.71 11.94 14.64
N ASP A 248 6.91 12.13 14.11
CA ASP A 248 7.24 11.77 12.73
C ASP A 248 8.55 10.98 12.65
N THR A 249 8.53 9.90 11.88
CA THR A 249 9.74 9.13 11.57
C THR A 249 10.19 9.42 10.13
N PRO A 250 11.45 9.85 9.91
CA PRO A 250 12.00 9.98 8.56
C PRO A 250 12.13 8.60 7.91
N VAL A 251 11.66 8.46 6.68
CA VAL A 251 11.79 7.23 5.89
C VAL A 251 12.44 7.50 4.53
N PRO A 252 13.41 6.68 4.09
CA PRO A 252 13.99 6.81 2.76
C PRO A 252 13.01 6.28 1.71
N VAL A 253 12.60 7.15 0.79
CA VAL A 253 11.65 6.82 -0.29
C VAL A 253 12.37 6.94 -1.63
N LEU A 254 12.23 5.93 -2.49
CA LEU A 254 12.82 5.95 -3.83
C LEU A 254 12.31 7.17 -4.62
N LEU A 255 13.23 7.81 -5.34
CA LEU A 255 12.94 8.80 -6.39
C LEU A 255 13.19 8.11 -7.75
N PRO A 256 12.14 7.55 -8.38
CA PRO A 256 12.29 6.86 -9.67
C PRO A 256 12.98 7.74 -10.71
N GLY A 257 13.90 7.14 -11.48
CA GLY A 257 14.68 7.82 -12.52
C GLY A 257 15.97 8.49 -12.04
N ASN A 258 16.19 8.67 -10.73
CA ASN A 258 17.35 9.42 -10.22
C ASN A 258 18.38 8.55 -9.47
N LYS A 259 18.14 7.23 -9.31
CA LYS A 259 18.94 6.31 -8.46
C LYS A 259 19.21 6.85 -7.05
N LYS A 260 18.31 7.70 -6.54
CA LYS A 260 18.41 8.38 -5.25
C LYS A 260 17.16 8.11 -4.41
N THR A 261 17.27 8.35 -3.12
CA THR A 261 16.13 8.42 -2.20
C THR A 261 15.88 9.89 -1.81
N LYS A 262 14.62 10.20 -1.48
CA LYS A 262 14.26 11.40 -0.71
C LYS A 262 13.80 10.98 0.67
N THR A 263 13.87 11.91 1.62
CA THR A 263 13.29 11.71 2.95
C THR A 263 11.79 11.99 2.90
N GLY A 264 10.98 10.94 2.97
CA GLY A 264 9.56 11.05 3.32
C GLY A 264 9.37 11.01 4.84
N ARG A 265 8.12 11.16 5.28
CA ARG A 265 7.74 11.10 6.70
C ARG A 265 6.63 10.10 6.90
N LEU A 266 6.75 9.34 7.98
CA LEU A 266 5.66 8.55 8.53
C LEU A 266 5.23 9.24 9.83
N TRP A 267 4.12 9.96 9.77
CA TRP A 267 3.48 10.57 10.93
C TRP A 267 2.82 9.47 11.75
N THR A 268 3.04 9.50 13.05
CA THR A 268 2.53 8.50 13.99
C THR A 268 1.61 9.20 14.96
N TYR A 269 0.34 8.82 14.95
CA TYR A 269 -0.69 9.32 15.86
C TYR A 269 -1.07 8.21 16.82
N VAL A 270 -0.79 8.39 18.11
CA VAL A 270 -0.98 7.33 19.13
C VAL A 270 -2.04 7.75 20.13
N ARG A 271 -3.06 6.91 20.26
CA ARG A 271 -4.05 6.93 21.33
C ARG A 271 -3.66 5.85 22.33
N ASP A 272 -2.92 6.22 23.36
CA ASP A 272 -2.55 5.30 24.44
C ASP A 272 -2.42 6.04 25.77
N ASP A 273 -3.41 5.86 26.63
CA ASP A 273 -3.45 6.42 27.98
C ASP A 273 -3.50 5.32 29.06
N ARG A 274 -3.01 4.10 28.75
CA ARG A 274 -2.98 3.00 29.74
C ARG A 274 -2.16 3.37 30.98
N ASN A 275 -1.05 4.09 30.80
CA ASN A 275 -0.25 4.63 31.91
C ASN A 275 -1.04 5.61 32.80
N ALA A 276 -2.10 6.21 32.27
CA ALA A 276 -2.98 7.13 32.97
C ALA A 276 -4.20 6.44 33.60
N GLY A 277 -4.27 5.10 33.51
CA GLY A 277 -5.38 4.28 34.00
C GLY A 277 -6.55 4.13 33.02
N SER A 278 -6.35 4.45 31.73
CA SER A 278 -7.39 4.28 30.71
C SER A 278 -7.62 2.81 30.37
N GLU A 279 -8.88 2.40 30.29
CA GLU A 279 -9.31 1.07 29.83
C GLU A 279 -9.57 1.04 28.31
N LEU A 280 -9.49 2.19 27.63
CA LEU A 280 -9.67 2.26 26.19
C LEU A 280 -8.57 1.49 25.47
N ALA A 281 -8.95 0.77 24.41
CA ALA A 281 -8.01 0.00 23.61
C ALA A 281 -6.95 0.94 23.00
N PRO A 282 -5.65 0.65 23.17
CA PRO A 282 -4.60 1.46 22.58
C PRO A 282 -4.61 1.30 21.06
N ALA A 283 -4.35 2.38 20.34
CA ALA A 283 -4.32 2.38 18.89
C ALA A 283 -3.26 3.34 18.34
N VAL A 284 -2.78 3.02 17.15
CA VAL A 284 -1.85 3.86 16.39
C VAL A 284 -2.33 3.96 14.95
N TRP A 285 -2.37 5.19 14.44
CA TRP A 285 -2.60 5.47 13.03
C TRP A 285 -1.35 6.08 12.43
N PHE A 286 -0.96 5.61 11.24
CA PHE A 286 0.20 6.10 10.51
C PHE A 286 -0.23 6.80 9.24
N ALA A 287 0.30 7.98 8.99
CA ALA A 287 0.06 8.73 7.76
C ALA A 287 1.39 9.03 7.06
N TYR A 288 1.48 8.72 5.77
CA TYR A 288 2.67 9.02 4.96
C TYR A 288 2.58 10.42 4.35
N SER A 289 3.70 11.15 4.35
CA SER A 289 3.87 12.35 3.52
C SER A 289 5.23 12.39 2.81
N PRO A 290 5.33 13.07 1.65
CA PRO A 290 6.57 13.13 0.87
C PRO A 290 7.62 14.10 1.44
N ASP A 291 7.25 14.96 2.39
CA ASP A 291 8.12 15.90 3.09
C ASP A 291 7.57 16.17 4.51
N ARG A 292 8.25 16.98 5.31
CA ARG A 292 7.88 17.27 6.72
C ARG A 292 7.00 18.51 6.89
N LYS A 293 6.41 19.10 5.84
CA LYS A 293 5.71 20.38 5.97
C LYS A 293 4.53 20.31 6.95
N GLY A 294 4.29 21.41 7.66
CA GLY A 294 3.18 21.54 8.63
C GLY A 294 1.79 21.34 8.02
N ILE A 295 1.62 21.52 6.70
CA ILE A 295 0.34 21.25 6.01
C ILE A 295 -0.13 19.80 6.17
N HIS A 296 0.78 18.83 6.35
CA HIS A 296 0.42 17.43 6.52
C HIS A 296 -0.27 17.18 7.85
N PRO A 297 0.32 17.48 9.03
CA PRO A 297 -0.40 17.32 10.29
C PRO A 297 -1.63 18.22 10.39
N GLN A 298 -1.65 19.40 9.74
CA GLN A 298 -2.87 20.23 9.62
C GLN A 298 -4.00 19.49 8.89
N SER A 299 -3.68 18.82 7.78
CA SER A 299 -4.68 18.05 7.01
C SER A 299 -5.12 16.80 7.76
N HIS A 300 -4.19 16.08 8.38
CA HIS A 300 -4.48 14.85 9.13
C HIS A 300 -5.35 15.11 10.37
N LEU A 301 -5.15 16.24 11.04
CA LEU A 301 -5.81 16.60 12.30
C LEU A 301 -6.94 17.62 12.13
N ALA A 302 -7.39 17.89 10.90
CA ALA A 302 -8.39 18.93 10.62
C ALA A 302 -9.71 18.76 11.42
N GLY A 303 -10.10 17.52 11.72
CA GLY A 303 -11.30 17.20 12.51
C GLY A 303 -11.05 16.92 13.98
N PHE A 304 -9.80 16.92 14.46
CA PHE A 304 -9.46 16.53 15.84
C PHE A 304 -9.62 17.71 16.81
N SER A 305 -10.19 17.46 17.99
CA SER A 305 -10.14 18.41 19.12
C SER A 305 -9.60 17.75 20.39
N GLY A 306 -8.86 18.53 21.18
CA GLY A 306 -8.33 18.07 22.47
C GLY A 306 -6.85 18.37 22.66
N VAL A 307 -6.15 17.52 23.40
CA VAL A 307 -4.74 17.72 23.76
C VAL A 307 -3.85 16.98 22.78
N LEU A 308 -2.96 17.70 22.10
CA LEU A 308 -1.92 17.12 21.26
C LEU A 308 -0.59 17.12 22.00
N GLN A 309 -0.11 15.92 22.34
CA GLN A 309 1.20 15.73 22.94
C GLN A 309 2.25 15.44 21.86
N ALA A 310 3.06 16.43 21.51
CA ALA A 310 4.05 16.35 20.44
C ALA A 310 5.41 16.94 20.86
N ASP A 311 6.43 16.78 20.01
CA ASP A 311 7.65 17.58 20.15
C ASP A 311 7.39 19.05 19.81
N ALA A 312 8.37 19.92 20.08
CA ALA A 312 8.28 21.35 19.76
C ALA A 312 8.59 21.62 18.28
N TYR A 313 8.14 20.76 17.36
CA TYR A 313 8.30 20.98 15.93
C TYR A 313 7.38 22.11 15.46
N ALA A 314 7.96 23.16 14.88
CA ALA A 314 7.24 24.34 14.44
C ALA A 314 6.11 24.09 13.42
N GLY A 315 6.11 22.94 12.72
CA GLY A 315 5.02 22.59 11.80
C GLY A 315 3.70 22.26 12.50
N PHE A 316 3.71 22.04 13.82
CA PHE A 316 2.50 21.91 14.62
C PHE A 316 1.89 23.26 15.04
N ASN A 317 2.65 24.36 14.99
CA ASN A 317 2.21 25.65 15.56
C ASN A 317 0.87 26.15 15.04
N GLU A 318 0.53 25.90 13.77
CA GLU A 318 -0.74 26.31 13.18
C GLU A 318 -1.94 25.63 13.85
N LEU A 319 -1.78 24.37 14.26
CA LEU A 319 -2.83 23.57 14.89
C LEU A 319 -3.35 24.20 16.19
N TYR A 320 -2.49 24.95 16.89
CA TYR A 320 -2.80 25.50 18.20
C TYR A 320 -3.47 26.88 18.13
N ARG A 321 -3.50 27.53 16.95
CA ARG A 321 -3.91 28.94 16.83
C ARG A 321 -5.39 29.19 17.09
N ASN A 322 -6.25 28.26 16.68
CA ASN A 322 -7.70 28.41 16.82
C ASN A 322 -8.24 27.93 18.19
N GLY A 323 -7.36 27.39 19.06
CA GLY A 323 -7.73 26.87 20.38
C GLY A 323 -8.45 25.51 20.37
N GLN A 324 -8.74 24.93 19.21
CA GLN A 324 -9.37 23.60 19.08
C GLN A 324 -8.45 22.49 19.61
N ILE A 325 -7.14 22.68 19.45
CA ILE A 325 -6.10 21.78 19.93
C ILE A 325 -5.27 22.51 21.00
N THR A 326 -5.18 21.91 22.18
CA THR A 326 -4.32 22.36 23.27
C THR A 326 -2.96 21.68 23.15
N GLU A 327 -1.89 22.47 23.12
CA GLU A 327 -0.52 21.97 23.07
C GLU A 327 -0.09 21.32 24.40
N ALA A 328 0.52 20.14 24.32
CA ALA A 328 1.26 19.52 25.42
C ALA A 328 2.67 19.12 24.96
N ALA A 329 3.69 19.86 25.38
CA ALA A 329 5.07 19.56 25.00
C ALA A 329 5.56 18.20 25.56
N CYS A 330 6.22 17.40 24.72
CA CYS A 330 6.68 16.06 25.09
C CYS A 330 8.00 16.07 25.87
N TRP A 331 7.95 15.64 27.13
CA TRP A 331 9.13 15.51 28.01
C TRP A 331 10.21 14.54 27.49
N ALA A 332 9.81 13.46 26.81
CA ALA A 332 10.78 12.53 26.23
C ALA A 332 11.65 13.21 25.16
N HIS A 333 11.04 14.07 24.33
CA HIS A 333 11.75 14.85 23.32
C HIS A 333 12.63 15.94 23.93
N ALA A 334 12.13 16.66 24.95
CA ALA A 334 12.92 17.65 25.68
C ALA A 334 14.16 17.00 26.33
N ARG A 335 13.97 15.88 27.04
CA ARG A 335 15.05 15.12 27.69
C ARG A 335 16.07 14.58 26.69
N ARG A 336 15.62 14.02 25.57
CA ARG A 336 16.49 13.40 24.55
C ARG A 336 17.57 14.37 24.06
N LYS A 337 17.20 15.63 23.77
CA LYS A 337 18.15 16.65 23.30
C LYS A 337 19.28 16.91 24.31
N ILE A 338 18.96 16.95 25.60
CA ILE A 338 19.96 17.13 26.67
C ILE A 338 20.81 15.88 26.82
N HIS A 339 20.19 14.70 26.78
CA HIS A 339 20.87 13.42 26.87
C HIS A 339 21.86 13.20 25.72
N ASP A 340 21.49 13.54 24.49
CA ASP A 340 22.37 13.38 23.31
C ASP A 340 23.63 14.24 23.42
N VAL A 341 23.52 15.43 24.03
CA VAL A 341 24.68 16.27 24.38
C VAL A 341 25.47 15.63 25.51
N HIS A 342 24.82 15.19 26.58
CA HIS A 342 25.48 14.54 27.72
C HIS A 342 26.33 13.32 27.30
N VAL A 343 25.81 12.45 26.43
CA VAL A 343 26.53 11.27 25.94
C VAL A 343 27.79 11.65 25.16
N ARG A 344 27.76 12.76 24.41
CA ARG A 344 28.90 13.23 23.62
C ARG A 344 29.90 14.04 24.43
N THR A 345 29.40 14.85 25.36
CA THR A 345 30.17 15.80 26.16
C THR A 345 29.50 15.97 27.52
N PRO A 346 29.76 15.05 28.47
CA PRO A 346 29.21 15.13 29.80
C PRO A 346 29.67 16.41 30.51
N SER A 347 28.77 17.01 31.29
CA SER A 347 29.06 18.20 32.08
C SER A 347 28.16 18.26 33.29
N ALA A 348 28.58 18.99 34.33
CA ALA A 348 27.74 19.23 35.51
C ALA A 348 26.38 19.85 35.14
N LEU A 349 26.33 20.68 34.09
CA LEU A 349 25.09 21.27 33.59
C LEU A 349 24.14 20.21 33.01
N THR A 350 24.64 19.34 32.15
CA THR A 350 23.81 18.28 31.53
C THR A 350 23.36 17.24 32.55
N GLU A 351 24.22 16.90 33.50
CA GLU A 351 23.90 16.00 34.61
C GLU A 351 22.78 16.57 35.50
N GLU A 352 22.90 17.83 35.92
CA GLU A 352 21.89 18.50 36.75
C GLU A 352 20.55 18.62 36.02
N ALA A 353 20.56 18.94 34.72
CA ALA A 353 19.34 19.00 33.92
C ALA A 353 18.65 17.63 33.84
N LEU A 354 19.40 16.56 33.57
CA LEU A 354 18.87 15.20 33.51
C LEU A 354 18.35 14.72 34.86
N LYS A 355 19.04 15.06 35.96
CA LYS A 355 18.61 14.78 37.33
C LYS A 355 17.27 15.44 37.64
N ARG A 356 17.13 16.74 37.39
CA ARG A 356 15.88 17.50 37.60
C ARG A 356 14.71 16.94 36.79
N ILE A 357 14.94 16.54 35.54
CA ILE A 357 13.92 15.86 34.72
C ILE A 357 13.59 14.47 35.29
N GLY A 358 14.60 13.75 35.77
CA GLY A 358 14.45 12.44 36.41
C GLY A 358 13.53 12.49 37.64
N GLU A 359 13.62 13.55 38.45
CA GLU A 359 12.73 13.78 39.60
C GLU A 359 11.25 13.90 39.18
N LEU A 360 10.97 14.50 38.02
CA LEU A 360 9.61 14.56 37.47
C LEU A 360 9.12 13.18 37.04
N TYR A 361 9.99 12.37 36.44
CA TYR A 361 9.66 11.00 36.03
C TYR A 361 9.42 10.09 37.24
N ALA A 362 10.13 10.29 38.35
CA ALA A 362 9.89 9.59 39.60
C ALA A 362 8.47 9.85 40.12
N ILE A 363 8.02 11.11 40.10
CA ILE A 363 6.64 11.47 40.48
C ILE A 363 5.62 10.80 39.55
N GLU A 364 5.84 10.83 38.23
CA GLU A 364 4.94 10.17 37.27
C GLU A 364 4.90 8.64 37.43
N ALA A 365 5.98 8.03 37.89
CA ALA A 365 6.02 6.59 38.20
C ALA A 365 5.17 6.26 39.43
N GLU A 366 5.21 7.08 40.49
CA GLU A 366 4.39 6.90 41.70
C GLU A 366 2.88 6.97 41.41
N ILE A 367 2.47 7.86 40.50
CA ILE A 367 1.04 8.14 40.26
C ILE A 367 0.44 7.39 39.07
N ARG A 368 1.22 6.52 38.43
CA ARG A 368 0.81 5.74 37.25
C ARG A 368 -0.44 4.90 37.58
N GLY A 369 -1.41 4.88 36.66
CA GLY A 369 -2.66 4.14 36.83
C GLY A 369 -3.65 4.74 37.85
N MET A 370 -3.28 5.78 38.61
CA MET A 370 -4.20 6.42 39.55
C MET A 370 -5.30 7.22 38.83
N PRO A 371 -6.46 7.43 39.48
CA PRO A 371 -7.53 8.26 38.93
C PRO A 371 -7.05 9.68 38.57
N ALA A 372 -7.62 10.27 37.53
CA ALA A 372 -7.21 11.58 36.99
C ALA A 372 -7.14 12.68 38.06
N LYS A 373 -8.13 12.73 38.98
CA LYS A 373 -8.16 13.70 40.09
C LYS A 373 -6.96 13.54 41.04
N ARG A 374 -6.57 12.31 41.37
CA ARG A 374 -5.40 12.03 42.24
C ARG A 374 -4.09 12.40 41.54
N ARG A 375 -3.93 12.01 40.27
CA ARG A 375 -2.76 12.40 39.46
C ARG A 375 -2.62 13.92 39.37
N LEU A 376 -3.73 14.64 39.16
CA LEU A 376 -3.71 16.10 39.13
C LEU A 376 -3.27 16.69 40.48
N ALA A 377 -3.82 16.22 41.60
CA ALA A 377 -3.46 16.71 42.93
C ALA A 377 -1.96 16.51 43.21
N GLU A 378 -1.43 15.30 42.97
CA GLU A 378 -0.02 14.98 43.14
C GLU A 378 0.89 15.82 42.24
N ARG A 379 0.50 16.05 40.98
CA ARG A 379 1.24 16.94 40.06
C ARG A 379 1.26 18.39 40.56
N GLN A 380 0.15 18.90 41.10
CA GLN A 380 0.10 20.26 41.65
C GLN A 380 0.99 20.39 42.89
N GLN A 381 1.00 19.38 43.76
CA GLN A 381 1.75 19.39 45.01
C GLN A 381 3.25 19.15 44.80
N LYS A 382 3.62 18.14 44.01
CA LYS A 382 5.01 17.67 43.87
C LYS A 382 5.68 18.16 42.58
N ALA A 383 5.03 18.03 41.43
CA ALA A 383 5.67 18.31 40.14
C ALA A 383 5.77 19.80 39.82
N LYS A 384 4.71 20.58 40.11
CA LYS A 384 4.65 22.01 39.78
C LYS A 384 5.76 22.84 40.45
N PRO A 385 6.09 22.68 41.75
CA PRO A 385 7.23 23.38 42.35
C PRO A 385 8.57 23.03 41.69
N ARG A 386 8.79 21.75 41.36
CA ARG A 386 10.00 21.28 40.68
C ARG A 386 10.12 21.84 39.27
N LEU A 387 9.02 21.89 38.54
CA LEU A 387 8.96 22.51 37.21
C LEU A 387 9.30 24.00 37.25
N LYS A 388 8.75 24.74 38.22
CA LYS A 388 9.10 26.16 38.41
C LYS A 388 10.58 26.33 38.71
N SER A 389 11.14 25.50 39.60
CA SER A 389 12.58 25.53 39.91
C SER A 389 13.44 25.21 38.69
N LEU A 390 13.07 24.19 37.91
CA LEU A 390 13.74 23.84 36.66
C LEU A 390 13.66 24.98 35.63
N GLU A 391 12.51 25.60 35.45
CA GLU A 391 12.34 26.74 34.55
C GLU A 391 13.23 27.93 34.96
N SER A 392 13.20 28.32 36.24
CA SER A 392 14.04 29.42 36.74
C SER A 392 15.53 29.13 36.52
N TRP A 393 15.96 27.90 36.82
CA TRP A 393 17.34 27.47 36.59
C TRP A 393 17.72 27.48 35.10
N LEU A 394 16.86 26.98 34.21
CA LEU A 394 17.11 27.02 32.77
C LEU A 394 17.22 28.46 32.26
N ARG A 395 16.33 29.37 32.69
CA ARG A 395 16.36 30.79 32.31
C ARG A 395 17.62 31.49 32.80
N GLU A 396 18.14 31.12 33.97
CA GLU A 396 19.42 31.61 34.47
C GLU A 396 20.57 31.12 33.59
N LYS A 397 20.64 29.81 33.32
CA LYS A 397 21.75 29.22 32.55
C LYS A 397 21.78 29.65 31.09
N VAL A 398 20.62 29.87 30.46
CA VAL A 398 20.53 30.41 29.09
C VAL A 398 21.16 31.80 28.97
N LYS A 399 21.28 32.59 30.05
CA LYS A 399 21.99 33.88 29.99
C LYS A 399 23.51 33.74 29.97
N THR A 400 24.02 32.58 30.39
CA THR A 400 25.46 32.31 30.57
C THR A 400 26.01 31.33 29.54
N LEU A 401 25.14 30.80 28.68
CA LEU A 401 25.45 29.94 27.53
C LEU A 401 25.33 30.77 26.26
#